data_AF-A0A653PSA8-F1
#
_entry.id   AF-A0A653PSA8-F1
#
_cell.length_a   1.000
_cell.length_b   1.000
_cell.length_c   1.000
_cell.angle_alpha   90.00
_cell.angle_beta   90.00
_cell.angle_gamma   90.00
#
_symmetry.space_group_name_H-M   'P 1'
#
loop_
_entity.id
_entity.type
_entity.pdbx_description
1 polymer ?
#
loop_
_entity_poly.entity_id
_entity_poly.type
_entity_poly.pdbx_seq_one_letter_code
_entity_poly.pdbx_strand_id
1 'polypeptide(L)' 'MKVDESGFSLWELSVSLAVVMGWIFILTSFVMQGNERIQRLSDTLFIYERLQGEVLLEATEPTGREQVCEKGFCLPTL' A
#
# COMPACT_ATOMS: atom_id res chain seq x y z
N MET A 1 7.13 -41.01 41.48
CA MET A 1 7.32 -39.99 40.44
C MET A 1 6.66 -38.71 40.94
N LYS A 2 7.45 -37.75 41.41
CA LYS A 2 6.93 -36.41 41.70
C LYS A 2 6.74 -35.73 40.35
N VAL A 3 5.50 -35.44 40.01
CA VAL A 3 5.15 -34.60 38.87
C VAL A 3 5.58 -33.20 39.28
N ASP A 4 6.70 -32.72 38.73
CA ASP A 4 7.04 -31.31 38.80
C ASP A 4 5.98 -30.57 37.99
N GLU A 5 5.03 -29.95 38.69
CA GLU A 5 4.16 -28.95 38.11
C GLU A 5 5.03 -27.74 37.75
N SER A 6 5.60 -27.76 36.55
CA SER A 6 6.34 -26.65 35.97
C SER A 6 5.35 -25.53 35.59
N GLY A 7 4.87 -24.79 36.59
CA GLY A 7 4.10 -23.58 36.38
C GLY A 7 4.98 -22.49 35.81
N PHE A 8 4.59 -21.91 34.67
CA PHE A 8 5.25 -20.71 34.15
C PHE A 8 5.16 -19.58 35.16
N SER A 9 6.28 -18.92 35.45
CA SER A 9 6.24 -17.77 36.35
C SER A 9 5.54 -16.60 35.66
N LEU A 10 4.84 -15.76 36.44
CA LEU A 10 4.13 -14.59 35.94
C LEU A 10 5.07 -13.62 35.17
N TRP A 11 6.36 -13.63 35.52
CA TRP A 11 7.42 -12.91 34.84
C TRP A 11 7.76 -13.48 33.46
N GLU A 12 7.87 -14.80 33.33
CA GLU A 12 8.13 -15.43 32.03
C GLU A 12 6.98 -15.18 31.05
N LEU A 13 5.75 -15.19 31.57
CA LEU A 13 4.56 -14.92 30.78
C LEU A 13 4.49 -13.44 30.35
N SER A 14 4.83 -12.49 31.24
CA SER A 14 4.84 -11.07 30.92
C SER A 14 5.95 -10.69 29.94
N VAL A 15 7.13 -11.28 30.06
CA VAL A 15 8.26 -11.09 29.12
C VAL A 15 7.90 -11.66 27.75
N SER A 16 7.34 -12.88 27.70
CA SER A 16 6.92 -13.49 26.44
C SER A 16 5.83 -12.68 25.75
N LEU A 17 4.86 -12.18 26.51
CA LEU A 17 3.81 -11.30 25.99
C LEU A 17 4.38 -9.99 25.45
N ALA A 18 5.32 -9.37 26.16
CA ALA A 18 5.96 -8.13 25.74
C ALA A 18 6.72 -8.31 24.41
N VAL A 19 7.42 -9.45 24.24
CA VAL A 19 8.10 -9.78 22.99
C VAL A 19 7.12 -9.94 21.84
N VAL A 20 6.01 -10.67 22.05
CA VAL A 20 4.97 -10.86 21.03
C VAL A 20 4.33 -9.52 20.63
N MET A 21 3.98 -8.68 21.62
CA MET A 21 3.41 -7.36 21.36
C MET A 21 4.38 -6.44 20.63
N GLY A 22 5.68 -6.50 20.94
CA GLY A 22 6.72 -5.77 20.23
C GLY A 22 6.79 -6.16 18.75
N TRP A 23 6.75 -7.46 18.44
CA TRP A 23 6.74 -7.94 17.06
C TRP A 23 5.48 -7.53 16.29
N ILE A 24 4.31 -7.60 16.93
CA ILE A 24 3.05 -7.15 16.32
C ILE A 24 3.15 -5.68 15.94
N PHE A 25 3.68 -4.83 16.83
CA PHE A 25 3.82 -3.40 16.57
C PHE A 25 4.75 -3.11 15.37
N ILE A 26 5.86 -3.83 15.25
CA ILE A 26 6.79 -3.69 14.12
C ILE A 26 6.09 -4.09 12.81
N LEU A 27 5.41 -5.24 12.81
CA LEU A 27 4.74 -5.75 11.61
C LEU A 27 3.58 -4.84 11.17
N THR A 28 2.75 -4.37 12.10
CA THR A 28 1.63 -3.47 11.75
C THR A 28 2.13 -2.14 11.20
N SER A 29 3.19 -1.57 11.78
CA SER A 29 3.81 -0.35 11.28
C SER A 29 4.35 -0.52 9.85
N PHE A 30 5.01 -1.65 9.59
CA PHE A 30 5.53 -1.97 8.26
C PHE A 30 4.41 -2.14 7.22
N VAL A 31 3.36 -2.90 7.58
CA VAL A 31 2.20 -3.11 6.69
C VAL A 31 1.48 -1.79 6.41
N MET A 32 1.29 -0.93 7.41
CA MET A 32 0.60 0.34 7.25
C MET A 32 1.38 1.27 6.29
N GLN A 33 2.70 1.38 6.46
CA GLN A 33 3.54 2.15 5.53
C GLN A 33 3.56 1.57 4.11
N GLY A 34 3.58 0.24 3.98
CA GLY A 34 3.50 -0.43 2.69
C GLY A 34 2.17 -0.15 1.98
N ASN A 35 1.06 -0.25 2.72
CA ASN A 35 -0.28 -0.05 2.19
C ASN A 35 -0.48 1.38 1.68
N GLU A 36 0.00 2.39 2.42
CA GLU A 36 -0.06 3.79 1.96
C GLU A 36 0.68 4.00 0.64
N ARG A 37 1.86 3.39 0.47
CA ARG A 37 2.64 3.50 -0.76
C ARG A 37 1.94 2.83 -1.93
N ILE A 38 1.40 1.63 -1.71
CA ILE A 38 0.64 0.88 -2.73
C ILE A 38 -0.59 1.69 -3.15
N GLN A 39 -1.31 2.28 -2.21
CA GLN A 39 -2.49 3.07 -2.50
C GLN A 39 -2.17 4.30 -3.36
N ARG A 40 -1.12 5.07 -3.02
CA ARG A 40 -0.68 6.21 -3.85
C ARG A 40 -0.24 5.76 -5.25
N LEU A 41 0.42 4.60 -5.35
CA LEU A 41 0.85 4.06 -6.65
C LEU A 41 -0.35 3.61 -7.49
N SER A 42 -1.33 2.96 -6.87
CA SER A 42 -2.58 2.54 -7.51
C SER A 42 -3.38 3.74 -8.03
N ASP A 43 -3.52 4.78 -7.22
CA ASP A 43 -4.21 6.02 -7.63
C ASP A 43 -3.52 6.67 -8.83
N THR A 44 -2.18 6.68 -8.82
CA THR A 44 -1.38 7.24 -9.92
C THR A 44 -1.55 6.41 -11.19
N LEU A 45 -1.48 5.08 -11.10
CA LEU A 45 -1.65 4.17 -12.23
C LEU A 45 -3.03 4.31 -12.87
N PHE A 46 -4.08 4.41 -12.05
CA PHE A 46 -5.44 4.58 -12.54
C PHE A 46 -5.62 5.87 -13.35
N ILE A 47 -5.01 6.98 -12.90
CA ILE A 47 -5.02 8.25 -13.63
C ILE A 47 -4.30 8.10 -14.98
N TYR A 48 -3.14 7.43 -15.00
CA TYR A 48 -2.41 7.19 -16.25
C TYR A 48 -3.17 6.32 -17.23
N GLU A 49 -3.79 5.23 -16.77
CA GLU A 49 -4.58 4.34 -17.64
C GLU A 49 -5.75 5.09 -18.27
N ARG A 50 -6.44 5.92 -17.49
CA ARG A 50 -7.51 6.78 -17.99
C ARG A 50 -7.02 7.78 -19.03
N LEU A 51 -5.93 8.50 -18.73
CA LEU A 51 -5.34 9.46 -19.67
C LEU A 51 -4.87 8.79 -20.96
N GLN A 52 -4.30 7.59 -20.90
CA GLN A 52 -3.96 6.81 -22.09
C GLN A 52 -5.19 6.48 -22.93
N GLY A 53 -6.31 6.09 -22.30
CA GLY A 53 -7.57 5.90 -22.99
C GLY A 53 -8.08 7.16 -23.70
N GLU A 54 -7.99 8.32 -23.04
CA GLU A 54 -8.38 9.61 -23.62
C GLU A 54 -7.47 10.01 -24.79
N VAL A 55 -6.15 9.77 -24.70
CA VAL A 55 -5.22 10.00 -25.82
C VAL A 55 -5.54 9.10 -27.01
N LEU A 56 -5.91 7.83 -26.79
CA LEU A 56 -6.30 6.90 -27.86
C LEU A 56 -7.61 7.32 -28.52
N LEU A 57 -8.57 7.84 -27.74
CA LEU A 57 -9.82 8.39 -28.27
C LEU A 57 -9.53 9.63 -29.13
N GLU A 58 -8.69 10.55 -28.66
CA GLU A 58 -8.25 11.73 -29.43
C GLU A 58 -7.53 11.32 -30.72
N ALA A 59 -6.68 10.28 -30.69
CA ALA A 59 -6.03 9.78 -31.89
C ALA A 59 -7.02 9.16 -32.90
N THR A 60 -8.18 8.69 -32.43
CA THR A 60 -9.24 8.12 -33.27
C THR A 60 -10.12 9.21 -33.88
N GLU A 61 -10.42 10.26 -33.09
CA GLU A 61 -11.20 11.43 -33.51
C GLU A 61 -10.41 12.71 -33.19
N PRO A 62 -9.51 13.15 -34.09
CA PRO A 62 -8.60 14.24 -33.80
C PRO A 62 -9.36 15.55 -33.66
N THR A 63 -9.42 16.08 -32.42
CA THR A 63 -10.03 17.37 -32.10
C THR A 63 -9.02 18.51 -32.17
N GLY A 64 -7.73 18.19 -32.36
CA GLY A 64 -6.64 19.15 -32.52
C GLY A 64 -6.04 19.62 -31.19
N ARG A 65 -6.26 18.87 -30.10
CA ARG A 65 -5.62 19.12 -28.81
C ARG A 65 -4.18 18.61 -28.84
N GLU A 66 -3.26 19.35 -28.24
CA GLU A 66 -1.83 18.97 -28.14
C GLU A 66 -1.54 18.08 -26.91
N GLN A 67 -2.40 18.12 -25.89
CA GLN A 67 -2.24 17.36 -24.66
C GLN A 67 -3.58 17.10 -23.95
N VAL A 68 -3.67 15.96 -23.28
CA VAL A 68 -4.78 15.61 -22.38
C VAL A 68 -4.23 15.65 -20.95
N CYS A 69 -4.90 16.38 -20.07
CA CYS A 69 -4.47 16.57 -18.69
C CYS A 69 -5.57 16.21 -17.69
N GLU A 70 -5.21 15.48 -16.63
CA GLU A 70 -6.10 15.14 -15.53
C GLU A 70 -5.34 15.22 -14.19
N LYS A 71 -5.89 15.95 -13.21
CA LYS A 71 -5.34 16.11 -11.84
C LYS A 71 -3.85 16.51 -11.78
N GLY A 72 -3.37 17.26 -12.77
CA GLY A 72 -1.98 17.72 -12.85
C GLY A 72 -1.01 16.78 -13.58
N PHE A 73 -1.49 15.63 -14.07
CA PHE A 73 -0.76 14.77 -15.01
C PHE A 73 -1.20 15.11 -16.42
N CYS A 74 -0.24 15.28 -17.33
CA CYS A 74 -0.51 15.54 -18.75
C CYS A 74 0.18 14.50 -19.61
N LEU A 75 -0.54 13.99 -20.60
CA LEU A 75 0.00 13.12 -21.65
C LEU A 75 -0.14 13.82 -23.01
N PRO A 76 0.92 13.80 -23.84
CA PRO A 76 0.85 14.35 -25.19
C PRO A 76 -0.08 13.48 -26.04
N THR A 77 -0.86 14.12 -26.89
CA THR A 77 -1.66 13.49 -27.93
C THR A 77 -0.85 13.36 -29.22
N LEU A 78 -1.23 12.41 -30.09
CA LEU A 78 -0.55 12.13 -31.36
C LEU A 78 -0.98 13.08 -32.47
#